data_AF-A0A7S0ZJL4-F1
#
_entry.id   AF-A0A7S0ZJL4-F1
#
_cell.length_a   1.000
_cell.length_b   1.000
_cell.length_c   1.000
_cell.angle_alpha   90.00
_cell.angle_beta   90.00
_cell.angle_gamma   90.00
#
_symmetry.space_group_name_H-M   'P 1'
#
loop_
_entity.id
_entity.type
_entity.pdbx_description
1 polymer ?
#
loop_
_entity_poly.entity_id
_entity_poly.type
_entity_poly.pdbx_seq_one_letter_code
_entity_poly.pdbx_strand_id
1 'polypeptide(L)'
;MDRYEWISSIGASESEIDCVVKTSELIQDWIETTIDSCRLNPFKLIVITSGGTAAPLESNLVRFVDNFSTGQRGVSCAEYFLTESPSNF
;
A
#
# COMPACT_ATOMS: atom_id res chain seq x y z
N MET A 1 -5.79 -22.20 1.67
CA MET A 1 -4.53 -21.69 2.25
C MET A 1 -4.93 -20.44 3.00
N ASP A 2 -4.68 -20.39 4.30
CA ASP A 2 -5.03 -19.21 5.10
C ASP A 2 -4.17 -18.03 4.63
N ARG A 3 -4.79 -16.89 4.33
CA ARG A 3 -4.13 -15.74 3.67
C ARG A 3 -2.95 -15.20 4.51
N TYR A 4 -2.93 -15.56 5.78
CA TYR A 4 -2.03 -15.05 6.81
C TYR A 4 -1.07 -16.10 7.38
N GLU A 5 -1.00 -17.30 6.81
CA GLU A 5 -0.05 -18.35 7.25
C GLU A 5 1.40 -17.83 7.29
N TRP A 6 1.79 -17.00 6.33
CA TRP A 6 3.14 -16.42 6.26
C TRP A 6 3.40 -15.37 7.35
N ILE A 7 2.35 -14.69 7.83
CA ILE A 7 2.44 -13.67 8.91
C ILE A 7 2.80 -14.36 10.22
N SER A 8 2.09 -15.46 10.51
CA SER A 8 2.41 -16.33 11.65
C SER A 8 3.82 -16.92 11.55
N SER A 9 4.30 -17.21 10.33
CA SER A 9 5.64 -17.78 10.11
C SER A 9 6.80 -16.85 10.48
N ILE A 10 6.57 -15.53 10.47
CA ILE A 10 7.56 -14.51 10.87
C ILE A 10 7.37 -14.03 12.31
N GLY A 11 6.49 -14.68 13.08
CA GLY A 11 6.19 -14.32 14.46
C GLY A 11 5.42 -13.01 14.60
N ALA A 12 4.77 -12.55 13.53
CA ALA A 12 3.89 -11.39 13.53
C ALA A 12 2.42 -11.82 13.60
N SER A 13 1.56 -10.89 13.97
CA SER A 13 0.10 -11.01 14.02
C SER A 13 -0.57 -10.12 12.99
N GLU A 14 -1.80 -10.45 12.61
CA GLU A 14 -2.59 -9.62 11.67
C GLU A 14 -2.78 -8.19 12.20
N SER A 15 -2.91 -8.01 13.51
CA SER A 15 -2.99 -6.70 14.17
C SER A 15 -1.71 -5.86 14.06
N GLU A 16 -0.55 -6.47 13.81
CA GLU A 16 0.71 -5.75 13.56
C GLU A 16 0.83 -5.29 12.10
N ILE A 17 0.08 -5.91 11.19
CA ILE A 17 0.10 -5.60 9.75
C ILE A 17 -1.02 -4.64 9.36
N ASP A 18 -2.22 -4.77 9.95
CA ASP A 18 -3.29 -3.77 9.86
C ASP A 18 -3.33 -2.90 11.12
N CYS A 19 -2.16 -2.36 11.48
CA CYS A 19 -1.97 -1.53 12.67
C CYS A 19 -2.69 -0.17 12.58
N VAL A 20 -3.11 0.23 11.37
CA VAL A 20 -4.03 1.35 11.13
C VAL A 20 -5.41 0.76 10.81
N VAL A 21 -6.18 0.55 11.89
CA VAL A 21 -7.51 -0.08 11.89
C VAL A 21 -8.35 0.33 10.66
N LYS A 22 -8.75 -0.68 9.87
CA LYS A 22 -9.61 -0.61 8.67
C LYS A 22 -8.98 -0.07 7.40
N THR A 23 -7.66 0.08 7.32
CA THR A 23 -7.04 0.53 6.05
C THR A 23 -7.31 -0.46 4.92
N SER A 24 -7.21 -1.76 5.21
CA SER A 24 -7.52 -2.83 4.27
C SER A 24 -8.98 -2.79 3.77
N GLU A 25 -9.93 -2.59 4.68
CA GLU A 25 -11.36 -2.43 4.37
C GLU A 25 -11.64 -1.19 3.52
N LEU A 26 -11.05 -0.04 3.87
CA LEU A 26 -11.23 1.23 3.14
C LEU A 26 -10.68 1.14 1.71
N ILE A 27 -9.52 0.50 1.53
CA ILE A 27 -8.94 0.29 0.20
C ILE A 27 -9.85 -0.62 -0.62
N GLN A 28 -10.41 -1.68 -0.03
CA GLN A 28 -11.33 -2.58 -0.71
C GLN A 28 -12.61 -1.84 -1.14
N ASP A 29 -13.24 -1.10 -0.23
CA ASP A 29 -14.45 -0.31 -0.52
C ASP A 29 -14.22 0.74 -1.63
N TRP A 30 -13.07 1.42 -1.59
CA TRP A 30 -12.67 2.36 -2.64
C TRP A 30 -12.46 1.68 -3.99
N ILE A 31 -11.79 0.52 -4.03
CA ILE A 31 -11.56 -0.24 -5.26
C ILE A 31 -12.91 -0.67 -5.86
N GLU A 32 -13.81 -1.22 -5.06
CA GLU A 32 -15.12 -1.68 -5.50
C GLU A 32 -15.95 -0.53 -6.08
N THR A 33 -16.04 0.58 -5.33
CA THR A 33 -16.76 1.80 -5.77
C THR A 33 -16.17 2.39 -7.05
N THR A 34 -14.85 2.39 -7.16
CA THR A 34 -14.15 2.96 -8.33
C THR A 34 -14.34 2.07 -9.55
N ILE A 35 -14.19 0.75 -9.43
CA ILE A 35 -14.40 -0.19 -10.55
C ILE A 35 -15.82 -0.07 -11.11
N ASP A 36 -16.83 0.02 -10.24
CA ASP A 36 -18.22 0.13 -10.69
C ASP A 36 -18.49 1.44 -11.43
N SER A 37 -17.92 2.55 -10.97
CA SER A 37 -17.99 3.84 -11.66
C SER A 37 -17.36 3.82 -13.05
N CYS A 38 -16.39 2.93 -13.27
CA CYS A 38 -15.56 2.89 -14.47
C CYS A 38 -16.04 1.89 -15.53
N ARG A 39 -17.12 1.15 -15.25
CA ARG A 39 -17.82 0.33 -16.25
C ARG A 39 -18.33 1.14 -17.43
N LEU A 40 -18.64 2.42 -17.21
CA LEU A 40 -19.17 3.34 -18.24
C LEU A 40 -18.10 4.26 -18.83
N ASN A 41 -16.99 4.47 -18.13
CA ASN A 41 -15.87 5.28 -18.58
C ASN A 41 -14.55 4.68 -18.07
N PRO A 42 -13.84 3.91 -18.92
CA PRO A 42 -12.57 3.31 -18.53
C PRO A 42 -11.55 4.38 -18.14
N PHE A 43 -10.83 4.14 -17.05
CA PHE A 43 -9.76 5.01 -16.56
C PHE A 43 -8.51 4.17 -16.29
N LYS A 44 -7.36 4.84 -16.26
CA LYS A 44 -6.09 4.23 -15.90
C LYS A 44 -5.90 4.36 -14.39
N LEU A 45 -5.72 3.23 -13.72
CA LEU A 45 -5.38 3.18 -12.30
C LEU A 45 -3.89 2.89 -12.14
N ILE A 46 -3.19 3.75 -11.39
CA ILE A 46 -1.78 3.57 -11.06
C ILE A 46 -1.67 3.50 -9.54
N VAL A 47 -1.06 2.43 -9.03
CA VAL A 47 -0.76 2.27 -7.61
C VAL A 47 0.71 2.59 -7.39
N ILE A 48 0.98 3.65 -6.63
CA ILE A 48 2.33 4.07 -6.28
C ILE A 48 2.56 3.72 -4.81
N THR A 49 3.51 2.82 -4.54
CA THR A 49 4.03 2.62 -3.19
C THR A 49 5.26 3.51 -3.00
N SER A 50 5.36 4.19 -1.86
CA SER A 50 6.47 5.09 -1.59
C SER A 50 6.74 5.22 -0.09
N GLY A 51 7.98 5.61 0.24
CA GLY A 51 8.50 5.61 1.60
C GLY A 51 9.36 4.38 1.89
N GLY A 52 9.87 4.33 3.12
CA GLY A 52 10.63 3.20 3.63
C GLY A 52 9.73 2.15 4.29
N THR A 53 10.30 0.98 4.59
CA THR A 53 9.64 -0.04 5.39
C THR A 53 10.52 -0.42 6.57
N ALA A 54 9.91 -0.65 7.73
CA ALA A 54 10.60 -1.12 8.92
C ALA A 54 10.19 -2.57 9.22
N ALA A 55 11.17 -3.45 9.43
CA ALA A 55 10.96 -4.82 9.87
C ALA A 55 11.36 -4.95 11.34
N PRO A 56 10.44 -5.31 12.26
CA PRO A 56 10.76 -5.46 13.67
C PRO A 56 11.71 -6.64 13.90
N LEU A 57 12.61 -6.51 14.88
CA LEU A 57 13.47 -7.62 15.34
C LEU A 57 12.91 -8.31 16.60
N GLU A 58 11.90 -7.72 17.24
CA GLU A 58 11.18 -8.26 18.38
C GLU A 58 9.73 -7.73 18.43
N SER A 59 8.82 -8.46 19.09
CA SER A 59 7.41 -8.07 19.22
C SER A 59 7.19 -6.74 19.94
N ASN A 60 8.03 -6.42 20.93
CA ASN A 60 8.04 -5.10 21.55
C ASN A 60 8.98 -4.21 20.75
N LEU A 61 8.43 -3.41 19.84
CA LEU A 61 9.15 -2.71 18.79
C LEU A 61 10.14 -1.64 19.32
N VAL A 62 11.33 -2.09 19.72
CA VAL A 62 12.45 -1.24 20.17
C VAL A 62 13.53 -1.18 19.10
N ARG A 63 13.81 -2.31 18.44
CA ARG A 63 14.77 -2.44 17.35
C ARG A 63 14.09 -2.91 16.08
N PHE A 64 14.53 -2.35 14.97
CA PHE A 64 14.01 -2.67 13.64
C PHE A 64 15.10 -2.47 12.58
N VAL A 65 14.96 -3.18 11.47
CA VAL A 65 15.72 -2.94 10.24
C VAL A 65 14.90 -2.00 9.38
N ASP A 66 15.48 -0.85 9.04
CA ASP A 66 14.82 0.16 8.21
C ASP A 66 15.38 0.15 6.79
N ASN A 67 14.48 0.03 5.81
CA ASN A 67 14.75 0.33 4.42
C ASN A 67 14.50 1.82 4.18
N PHE A 68 15.50 2.65 4.46
CA PHE A 68 15.36 4.10 4.39
C PHE A 68 14.96 4.59 2.98
N SER A 69 13.94 5.45 2.94
CA SER A 69 13.52 6.16 1.74
C SER A 69 12.77 7.44 2.11
N THR A 70 13.14 8.55 1.47
CA THR A 70 12.48 9.85 1.67
C THR A 70 11.12 9.95 0.97
N GLY A 71 10.76 8.98 0.12
CA GLY A 71 9.52 8.98 -0.65
C GLY A 71 9.46 10.00 -1.80
N GLN A 72 10.46 10.86 -1.98
CA GLN A 72 10.45 11.93 -2.99
C GLN A 72 10.16 11.43 -4.41
N ARG A 73 10.73 10.27 -4.79
CA ARG A 73 10.45 9.66 -6.10
C ARG A 73 8.98 9.32 -6.29
N GLY A 74 8.31 8.79 -5.27
CA GLY A 74 6.90 8.43 -5.37
C GLY A 74 5.99 9.65 -5.44
N VAL A 75 6.30 10.70 -4.67
CA VAL A 75 5.59 12.00 -4.76
C VAL A 75 5.72 12.58 -6.16
N SER A 76 6.95 12.68 -6.70
CA SER A 76 7.16 13.20 -8.05
C SER A 76 6.50 12.34 -9.13
N CYS A 77 6.47 11.01 -8.97
CA CYS A 77 5.70 10.14 -9.87
C CYS A 77 4.19 10.40 -9.78
N ALA A 78 3.64 10.57 -8.58
CA ALA A 78 2.22 10.83 -8.38
C ALA A 78 1.82 12.19 -8.99
N GLU A 79 2.61 13.23 -8.76
CA GLU A 79 2.42 14.55 -9.37
C GLU A 79 2.44 14.45 -10.89
N TYR A 80 3.47 13.83 -11.46
CA TYR A 80 3.60 13.66 -12.90
C TYR A 80 2.39 12.94 -13.53
N PHE A 81 1.93 11.82 -12.94
CA PHE A 81 0.80 11.08 -13.51
C PHE A 81 -0.54 11.80 -13.35
N LEU A 82 -0.70 12.63 -12.31
CA LEU A 82 -1.90 13.44 -12.12
C LEU A 82 -1.94 14.66 -13.06
N THR A 83 -0.80 15.28 -13.36
CA THR A 83 -0.75 16.51 -14.17
C THR A 83 -0.57 16.24 -15.67
N GLU A 84 0.34 15.33 -16.03
CA GLU A 84 0.72 15.12 -17.43
C GLU A 84 -0.06 13.99 -18.10
N SER A 85 -0.81 13.19 -17.31
CA SER A 85 -1.60 12.01 -17.71
C SER A 85 -1.19 11.46 -19.08
N PRO A 86 0.03 10.87 -19.20
CA PRO A 86 0.65 10.66 -20.49
C PRO A 86 -0.24 9.79 -21.37
N SER A 87 -0.51 10.25 -22.60
CA SER A 87 -1.38 9.56 -23.55
C SER A 87 -0.92 8.13 -23.90
N ASN A 88 0.32 7.78 -23.56
CA ASN A 88 1.03 6.58 -24.03
C ASN A 88 1.20 5.46 -22.99
N PHE A 89 0.63 5.60 -21.79
CA PHE A 89 0.48 4.49 -20.84
C PHE A 89 -0.84 3.73 -21.03
#